data_AF-A0A5E7SVA5-F1
#
_entry.id   AF-A0A5E7SVA5-F1
#
_cell.length_a   1.000
_cell.length_b   1.000
_cell.length_c   1.000
_cell.angle_alpha   90.00
_cell.angle_beta   90.00
_cell.angle_gamma   90.00
#
_symmetry.space_group_name_H-M   'P 1'
#
loop_
_entity.id
_entity.type
_entity.pdbx_description
1 polymer ?
#
loop_
_entity_poly.entity_id
_entity_poly.type
_entity_poly.pdbx_seq_one_letter_code
_entity_poly.pdbx_strand_id
1 'polypeptide(L)' 'MKGAHQISAYSLRIADELKKKAMQEAGINRRSLNAELGLLIEEGLKWREMQNKQAAA' A
#
# COMPACT_ATOMS: atom_id res chain seq x y z
N MET A 1 15.69 7.94 -9.44
CA MET A 1 15.85 7.02 -8.29
C MET A 1 16.66 5.81 -8.75
N LYS A 2 17.99 5.82 -8.55
CA LYS A 2 18.87 4.69 -8.90
C LYS A 2 18.59 3.55 -7.90
N GLY A 3 17.88 2.50 -8.34
CA GLY A 3 17.54 1.33 -7.51
C GLY A 3 16.13 0.78 -7.69
N ALA A 4 15.20 1.55 -8.26
CA ALA A 4 13.80 1.10 -8.43
C ALA A 4 13.63 -0.13 -9.35
N HIS A 5 14.62 -0.44 -10.19
CA HIS A 5 14.61 -1.60 -11.08
C HIS A 5 15.24 -2.88 -10.47
N GLN A 6 15.72 -2.85 -9.22
CA GLN A 6 16.27 -4.04 -8.56
C GLN A 6 15.21 -4.92 -7.88
N ILE A 7 13.98 -4.45 -7.75
CA ILE A 7 12.91 -5.19 -7.06
C ILE A 7 12.07 -5.93 -8.11
N SER A 8 11.98 -7.25 -8.00
CA SER A 8 11.11 -8.07 -8.85
C SER A 8 9.65 -7.64 -8.70
N ALA A 9 8.95 -7.47 -9.82
CA ALA A 9 7.55 -7.09 -9.82
C ALA A 9 6.70 -8.15 -9.07
N TYR A 10 5.86 -7.70 -8.14
CA TYR A 10 4.87 -8.55 -7.49
C TYR A 10 3.54 -8.45 -8.25
N SER A 11 3.04 -9.58 -8.77
CA SER A 11 1.76 -9.61 -9.47
C SER A 11 0.62 -9.58 -8.47
N LEU A 12 0.04 -8.41 -8.25
CA LEU A 12 -1.06 -8.20 -7.32
C LEU A 12 -2.41 -8.38 -8.04
N ARG A 13 -3.22 -9.33 -7.58
CA ARG A 13 -4.63 -9.48 -7.99
C ARG A 13 -5.52 -8.90 -6.88
N ILE A 14 -6.25 -7.84 -7.20
CA ILE A 14 -7.18 -7.17 -6.28
C ILE A 14 -8.49 -6.85 -7.00
N ALA A 15 -9.56 -6.70 -6.22
CA ALA A 15 -10.86 -6.31 -6.74
C ALA A 15 -10.80 -4.95 -7.45
N ASP A 16 -11.55 -4.80 -8.53
CA ASP A 16 -11.54 -3.59 -9.38
C ASP A 16 -11.92 -2.32 -8.60
N GLU A 17 -12.91 -2.42 -7.71
CA GLU A 17 -13.32 -1.31 -6.86
C GLU A 17 -12.20 -0.82 -5.93
N LEU A 18 -11.44 -1.76 -5.35
CA LEU A 18 -10.31 -1.43 -4.48
C LEU A 18 -9.18 -0.79 -5.29
N LYS A 19 -8.91 -1.32 -6.49
CA LYS A 19 -7.93 -0.75 -7.42
C LYS A 19 -8.29 0.69 -7.80
N LYS A 20 -9.56 0.96 -8.12
CA LYS A 20 -10.05 2.32 -8.45
C LYS A 20 -9.84 3.30 -7.31
N LYS A 21 -10.13 2.90 -6.07
CA LYS A 21 -9.87 3.72 -4.88
C LYS A 21 -8.38 4.04 -4.74
N ALA A 22 -7.51 3.03 -4.82
CA ALA A 22 -6.07 3.24 -4.74
C ALA A 22 -5.53 4.15 -5.87
N MET A 23 -6.10 4.06 -7.09
CA MET A 23 -5.75 4.96 -8.20
C MET A 23 -6.16 6.41 -7.94
N GLN A 24 -7.32 6.62 -7.34
CA GLN A 24 -7.78 7.97 -6.97
C GLN A 24 -6.86 8.60 -5.92
N GLU A 25 -6.55 7.87 -4.84
CA GLU A 25 -5.61 8.32 -3.80
C GLU A 25 -4.23 8.63 -4.37
N ALA A 26 -3.70 7.77 -5.24
CA ALA A 26 -2.42 8.01 -5.91
C ALA A 26 -2.44 9.32 -6.72
N GLY A 27 -3.55 9.61 -7.41
CA GLY A 27 -3.75 10.86 -8.15
C GLY A 27 -3.78 12.08 -7.24
N ILE A 28 -4.52 12.02 -6.13
CA ILE A 28 -4.60 13.08 -5.11
C ILE A 28 -3.21 13.35 -4.51
N ASN A 29 -2.48 12.29 -4.15
CA ASN A 29 -1.17 12.36 -3.51
C ASN A 29 -0.01 12.60 -4.49
N ARG A 30 -0.30 12.73 -5.80
CA ARG A 30 0.70 12.92 -6.88
C ARG A 30 1.80 11.86 -6.86
N ARG A 31 1.42 10.60 -6.66
CA ARG A 31 2.32 9.43 -6.58
C ARG A 31 1.96 8.40 -7.65
N SER A 32 2.90 7.50 -7.92
CA SER A 32 2.59 6.32 -8.73
C SER A 32 1.66 5.39 -7.93
N LEU A 33 0.83 4.62 -8.64
CA LEU A 33 -0.05 3.64 -8.02
C LEU A 33 0.74 2.65 -7.13
N ASN A 34 1.92 2.23 -7.56
CA ASN A 34 2.76 1.32 -6.78
C ASN A 34 3.29 1.95 -5.49
N ALA A 35 3.68 3.23 -5.53
CA ALA A 35 4.12 3.94 -4.33
C ALA A 35 2.96 4.10 -3.33
N GLU A 36 1.76 4.42 -3.84
CA GLU A 36 0.57 4.55 -3.00
C GLU A 36 0.15 3.21 -2.39
N LEU A 37 0.12 2.13 -3.18
CA LEU A 37 -0.17 0.79 -2.69
C LEU A 37 0.84 0.35 -1.61
N GLY A 38 2.13 0.67 -1.78
CA GLY A 38 3.16 0.40 -0.78
C GLY A 38 2.85 1.07 0.56
N LEU A 39 2.51 2.37 0.53
CA LEU A 39 2.16 3.12 1.74
C LEU A 39 0.89 2.60 2.42
N LEU A 40 -0.17 2.33 1.66
CA LEU A 40 -1.41 1.76 2.20
C LEU A 40 -1.17 0.40 2.87
N ILE A 41 -0.27 -0.43 2.32
CA ILE A 41 0.13 -1.69 2.93
C ILE A 41 0.88 -1.45 4.25
N GLU A 42 1.87 -0.55 4.27
CA GLU A 42 2.62 -0.21 5.48
C GLU A 42 1.72 0.33 6.60
N GLU A 43 0.79 1.22 6.27
CA GLU A 43 -0.21 1.76 7.20
C GLU A 43 -1.12 0.66 7.75
N GLY A 44 -1.63 -0.22 6.89
CA GLY A 44 -2.44 -1.36 7.30
C GLY A 44 -1.70 -2.32 8.24
N LEU A 45 -0.40 -2.55 8.01
CA LEU A 45 0.44 -3.37 8.89
C LEU A 45 0.64 -2.70 10.26
N LYS A 46 0.94 -1.39 10.29
CA LYS A 46 1.06 -0.62 11.55
C LYS A 46 -0.25 -0.63 12.33
N TRP A 47 -1.38 -0.47 11.65
CA TRP A 47 -2.71 -0.52 12.27
C TRP A 47 -2.96 -1.88 12.95
N ARG A 48 -2.65 -2.99 12.26
CA ARG A 48 -2.76 -4.34 12.84
C ARG A 48 -1.83 -4.54 14.04
N GLU A 49 -0.60 -4.07 13.96
CA GLU A 49 0.35 -4.15 15.08
C GLU A 49 -0.19 -3.40 16.32
N MET A 50 -0.76 -2.21 16.12
CA MET A 50 -1.37 -1.43 17.20
C MET A 50 -2.57 -2.16 17.82
N GLN A 51 -3.45 -2.74 17.01
CA GLN A 51 -4.60 -3.53 17.49
C GLN A 51 -4.15 -4.75 18.30
N ASN A 52 -3.13 -5.48 17.82
CA ASN A 52 -2.61 -6.65 18.53
C ASN A 52 -1.97 -6.30 19.88
N LYS A 53 -1.28 -5.15 19.97
CA LYS A 53 -0.72 -4.67 21.25
C LYS A 53 -1.79 -4.27 22.25
N GLN A 54 -2.89 -3.68 21.79
CA GLN A 54 -4.03 -3.30 22.65
C GLN A 54 -4.83 -4.53 23.12
N ALA A 55 -4.94 -5.58 22.31
CA ALA A 55 -5.63 -6.81 22.69
C ALA A 55 -4.84 -7.71 23.65
N ALA A 56 -3.53 -7.50 23.78
CA ALA A 56 -2.64 -8.25 24.67
C ALA A 56 -2.36 -7.56 26.03
N ALA A 57 -2.94 -6.38 26.26
CA ALA A 57 -2.86 -5.61 27.50
C ALA A 57 -4.18 -5.71 28.29
#